data_AF-A0A936SAW8-F1
#
_entry.id   AF-A0A936SAW8-F1
#
_cell.length_a   1.000
_cell.length_b   1.000
_cell.length_c   1.000
_cell.angle_alpha   90.00
_cell.angle_beta   90.00
_cell.angle_gamma   90.00
#
_symmetry.space_group_name_H-M   'P 1'
#
loop_
_entity.id
_entity.type
_entity.pdbx_description
1 polymer ?
#
loop_
_entity_poly.entity_id
_entity_poly.type
_entity_poly.pdbx_seq_one_letter_code
_entity_poly.pdbx_strand_id
1 'polypeptide(L)'
;MLNLATTDIFFAGFADVAVRYSGPNQTARLSGTAQTENAAIATFIGSDRLTFDRVKTRVIFTSNQAEIESASGYLGGGKFSGTGGAVLSGLSVKAFRVNVNGDSVTVPIPNDFLTTGDARLEITGIRRTDKENLQITIGGRVFAKRSLYSQDIDLANVVGARRDTSLSTGPSTVSAPRFDLIIEGRDALIVRNNIADLTASVSLALTGDANNPQLSGRITANSGTLFYRKDRYDVQRGVLEFPPNTEIDPIINLQAETEIGGYQIFVNLAGPLNDTELLTATLRSSPALPQADVVSLITTGALSNTAGGIPTLAQTGINTAAEILTDSIINNPARRATDKLFGLNVFEIDPIISGQQLDPSARLTVGRQINNNLRVTYSTNLSQDQNQVLALEYRVSNKLSFVAQYEQRSLSNVTRTRDNFSFEIRFRKRFKVR
;
A
#
# COMPACT_ATOMS: atom_id res chain seq x y z
N MET A 1 5.47 2.65 6.56
CA MET A 1 6.17 3.56 7.48
C MET A 1 5.94 3.10 8.91
N LEU A 2 6.91 2.46 9.57
CA LEU A 2 6.80 2.16 11.01
C LEU A 2 7.09 3.44 11.80
N ASN A 3 6.05 4.18 12.18
CA ASN A 3 6.19 5.27 13.13
C ASN A 3 6.26 4.68 14.55
N LEU A 4 7.46 4.33 15.00
CA LEU A 4 7.73 3.81 16.35
C LEU A 4 7.97 4.94 17.39
N ALA A 5 7.75 6.21 17.02
CA ALA A 5 8.25 7.36 17.78
C ALA A 5 7.17 8.19 18.50
N THR A 6 5.88 7.81 18.45
CA THR A 6 4.84 8.48 19.27
C THR A 6 4.57 7.66 20.53
N THR A 7 5.01 8.18 21.68
CA THR A 7 5.02 7.47 22.95
C THR A 7 3.69 7.59 23.69
N ASP A 8 2.59 7.23 23.02
CA ASP A 8 1.30 7.12 23.69
C ASP A 8 1.18 5.71 24.30
N ILE A 9 1.72 5.57 25.52
CA ILE A 9 1.57 4.35 26.32
C ILE A 9 0.53 4.60 27.40
N PHE A 10 -0.53 3.78 27.40
CA PHE A 10 -1.61 3.85 28.37
C PHE A 10 -1.54 2.63 29.31
N PHE A 11 -1.72 2.88 30.60
CA PHE A 11 -1.71 1.84 31.64
C PHE A 11 -3.05 1.83 32.37
N ALA A 12 -3.55 0.64 32.69
CA ALA A 12 -4.72 0.45 33.56
C ALA A 12 -4.51 -0.76 34.47
N GLY A 13 -5.13 -0.76 35.65
CA GLY A 13 -5.04 -1.86 36.63
C GLY A 13 -4.41 -1.43 37.95
N PHE A 14 -4.07 -2.41 38.79
CA PHE A 14 -3.47 -2.20 40.11
C PHE A 14 -1.98 -2.57 40.09
N ALA A 15 -1.18 -1.81 40.83
CA ALA A 15 0.25 -2.03 41.00
C ALA A 15 0.61 -1.86 42.47
N ASP A 16 1.22 -2.88 43.07
CA ASP A 16 1.77 -2.85 44.42
C ASP A 16 3.25 -2.44 44.33
N VAL A 17 3.56 -1.25 44.81
CA VAL A 17 4.90 -0.66 44.71
C VAL A 17 5.43 -0.38 46.11
N ALA A 18 6.47 -1.12 46.50
CA ALA A 18 7.19 -0.95 47.76
C ALA A 18 8.62 -0.53 47.44
N VAL A 19 8.86 0.78 47.30
CA VAL A 19 10.14 1.34 46.87
C VAL A 19 10.64 2.40 47.85
N ARG A 20 11.92 2.32 48.19
CA ARG A 20 12.66 3.29 48.99
C ARG A 20 13.60 4.08 48.09
N TYR A 21 13.42 5.39 48.08
CA TYR A 21 14.31 6.36 47.45
C TYR A 21 15.12 7.08 48.52
N SER A 22 16.45 7.08 48.40
CA SER A 22 17.33 7.70 49.40
C SER A 22 18.58 8.34 48.80
N GLY A 23 18.89 9.57 49.20
CA GLY A 23 20.12 10.30 48.81
C GLY A 23 19.85 11.60 48.06
N PRO A 24 20.87 12.45 47.83
CA PRO A 24 20.79 13.64 46.99
C PRO A 24 20.38 13.29 45.54
N ASN A 25 19.66 14.17 44.83
CA ASN A 25 19.12 13.89 43.49
C ASN A 25 20.11 13.29 42.47
N GLN A 26 21.41 13.58 42.57
CA GLN A 26 22.44 13.04 41.66
C GLN A 26 23.02 11.68 42.11
N THR A 27 22.81 11.28 43.36
CA THR A 27 23.33 10.03 43.96
C THR A 27 22.24 9.18 44.60
N ALA A 28 20.98 9.51 44.32
CA ALA A 28 19.86 8.85 44.93
C ALA A 28 19.79 7.39 44.49
N ARG A 29 19.49 6.54 45.46
CA ARG A 29 19.40 5.09 45.31
C ARG A 29 17.94 4.70 45.36
N LEU A 30 17.54 3.92 44.37
CA LEU A 30 16.25 3.25 44.33
C LEU A 30 16.43 1.83 44.91
N SER A 31 15.52 1.36 45.75
CA SER A 31 15.54 -0.03 46.20
C SER A 31 14.14 -0.50 46.54
N GLY A 32 13.81 -1.76 46.27
CA GLY A 32 12.50 -2.31 46.61
C GLY A 32 11.92 -3.15 45.49
N THR A 33 10.60 -3.30 45.46
CA THR A 33 9.90 -4.14 44.48
C THR A 33 8.67 -3.43 43.93
N ALA A 34 8.40 -3.62 42.65
CA ALA A 34 7.10 -3.31 42.04
C ALA A 34 6.48 -4.59 41.51
N GLN A 35 5.19 -4.79 41.78
CA GLN A 35 4.43 -5.91 41.29
C GLN A 35 3.14 -5.40 40.66
N THR A 36 2.73 -6.03 39.58
CA THR A 36 1.41 -5.78 38.98
C THR A 36 0.66 -7.07 38.89
N GLU A 37 -0.62 -7.02 39.23
CA GLU A 37 -1.55 -8.12 39.00
C GLU A 37 -2.70 -7.63 38.15
N ASN A 38 -2.89 -8.29 37.00
CA ASN A 38 -3.99 -8.01 36.09
C ASN A 38 -3.98 -6.59 35.50
N ALA A 39 -2.78 -6.07 35.17
CA ALA A 39 -2.64 -4.81 34.48
C ALA A 39 -2.96 -4.93 32.98
N ALA A 40 -3.27 -3.80 32.36
CA ALA A 40 -3.38 -3.66 30.91
C ALA A 40 -2.45 -2.53 30.43
N ILE A 41 -1.75 -2.78 29.34
CA ILE A 41 -0.82 -1.82 28.71
C ILE A 41 -1.23 -1.68 27.25
N ALA A 42 -1.51 -0.46 26.80
CA ALA A 42 -1.74 -0.19 25.39
C ALA A 42 -0.63 0.72 24.83
N THR A 43 -0.16 0.40 23.64
CA THR A 43 0.85 1.17 22.90
C THR A 43 0.51 1.23 21.43
N PHE A 44 1.09 2.17 20.69
CA PHE A 44 0.87 2.33 19.26
C PHE A 44 2.15 2.05 18.49
N ILE A 45 2.03 1.32 17.38
CA ILE A 45 3.09 1.16 16.38
C ILE A 45 2.50 1.62 15.05
N GLY A 46 2.96 2.76 14.52
CA GLY A 46 2.28 3.40 13.40
C GLY A 46 0.89 3.89 13.82
N SER A 47 -0.14 3.52 13.07
CA SER A 47 -1.55 3.76 13.42
C SER A 47 -2.17 2.65 14.26
N ASP A 48 -1.47 1.54 14.45
CA ASP A 48 -2.05 0.34 15.05
C ASP A 48 -1.84 0.30 16.57
N ARG A 49 -2.93 0.04 17.29
CA ARG A 49 -2.92 -0.13 18.74
C ARG A 49 -2.63 -1.58 19.12
N LEU A 50 -1.55 -1.79 19.86
CA LEU A 50 -1.26 -3.04 20.54
C LEU A 50 -1.73 -2.96 21.99
N THR A 51 -2.42 -3.99 22.46
CA THR A 51 -2.88 -4.08 23.85
C THR A 51 -2.38 -5.37 24.48
N PHE A 52 -1.69 -5.22 25.60
CA PHE A 52 -1.26 -6.28 26.49
C PHE A 52 -2.26 -6.37 27.64
N ASP A 53 -2.85 -7.54 27.85
CA ASP A 53 -3.91 -7.76 28.83
C ASP A 53 -3.50 -8.76 29.90
N ARG A 54 -4.12 -8.64 31.07
CA ARG A 54 -3.89 -9.51 32.24
C ARG A 54 -2.40 -9.65 32.56
N VAL A 55 -1.71 -8.53 32.47
CA VAL A 55 -0.27 -8.43 32.67
C VAL A 55 0.03 -8.64 34.14
N LYS A 56 0.93 -9.57 34.41
CA LYS A 56 1.53 -9.82 35.72
C LYS A 56 3.02 -9.58 35.63
N THR A 57 3.54 -8.72 36.49
CA THR A 57 4.98 -8.43 36.52
C THR A 57 5.52 -8.41 37.94
N ARG A 58 6.78 -8.77 38.09
CA ARG A 58 7.57 -8.57 39.30
C ARG A 58 8.91 -7.97 38.92
N VAL A 59 9.15 -6.76 39.43
CA VAL A 59 10.36 -5.99 39.18
C VAL A 59 11.06 -5.73 40.51
N ILE A 60 12.36 -6.03 40.56
CA ILE A 60 13.21 -5.80 41.73
C ILE A 60 14.12 -4.62 41.42
N PHE A 61 14.13 -3.63 42.30
CA PHE A 61 15.01 -2.47 42.21
C PHE A 61 16.11 -2.60 43.26
N THR A 62 17.35 -2.43 42.82
CA THR A 62 18.52 -2.23 43.67
C THR A 62 19.10 -0.85 43.39
N SER A 63 20.13 -0.45 44.14
CA SER A 63 20.67 0.92 44.10
C SER A 63 21.05 1.43 42.70
N ASN A 64 21.40 0.53 41.78
CA ASN A 64 21.82 0.86 40.42
C ASN A 64 21.29 -0.15 39.37
N GLN A 65 20.30 -0.98 39.72
CA GLN A 65 19.75 -1.97 38.78
C GLN A 65 18.22 -2.08 38.95
N ALA A 66 17.56 -2.39 37.85
CA ALA A 66 16.17 -2.84 37.84
C ALA A 66 16.13 -4.20 37.14
N GLU A 67 15.57 -5.22 37.78
CA GLU A 67 15.47 -6.57 37.25
C GLU A 67 14.00 -6.94 37.06
N ILE A 68 13.64 -7.34 35.85
CA ILE A 68 12.35 -7.95 35.55
C ILE A 68 12.51 -9.44 35.82
N GLU A 69 12.19 -9.85 37.05
CA GLU A 69 12.24 -11.26 37.48
C GLU A 69 11.22 -12.08 36.67
N SER A 70 10.02 -11.52 36.46
CA SER A 70 9.03 -12.09 35.57
C SER A 70 8.08 -11.02 35.03
N ALA A 71 7.71 -11.19 33.77
CA ALA A 71 6.58 -10.53 33.14
C ALA A 71 5.81 -11.57 32.34
N SER A 72 4.49 -11.58 32.43
CA SER A 72 3.63 -12.47 31.65
C SER A 72 2.27 -11.85 31.42
N GLY A 73 1.58 -12.29 30.36
CA GLY A 73 0.24 -11.82 30.06
C GLY A 73 -0.19 -12.28 28.68
N TYR A 74 -1.10 -11.52 28.08
CA TYR A 74 -1.64 -11.83 26.77
C TYR A 74 -1.49 -10.65 25.81
N LEU A 75 -1.22 -10.95 24.54
CA LEU A 75 -1.15 -9.97 23.45
C LEU A 75 -1.83 -10.59 22.23
N GLY A 76 -2.86 -9.93 21.70
CA GLY A 76 -3.53 -10.40 20.48
C GLY A 76 -4.07 -11.82 20.57
N GLY A 77 -4.58 -12.21 21.75
CA GLY A 77 -5.06 -13.57 22.05
C GLY A 77 -3.97 -14.59 22.41
N GLY A 78 -2.71 -14.33 22.06
CA GLY A 78 -1.56 -15.17 22.41
C GLY A 78 -1.01 -14.88 23.81
N LYS A 79 -0.13 -15.76 24.30
CA LYS A 79 0.59 -15.54 25.58
C LYS A 79 1.92 -14.85 25.29
N PHE A 80 2.33 -13.97 26.19
CA PHE A 80 3.70 -13.49 26.23
C PHE A 80 4.34 -13.72 27.60
N SER A 81 5.65 -13.83 27.60
CA SER A 81 6.49 -13.83 28.80
C SER A 81 7.75 -13.01 28.56
N GLY A 82 8.34 -12.48 29.61
CA GLY A 82 9.60 -11.76 29.50
C GLY A 82 10.35 -11.68 30.82
N THR A 83 11.67 -11.55 30.68
CA THR A 83 12.61 -11.38 31.78
C THR A 83 13.73 -10.44 31.32
N GLY A 84 14.44 -9.82 32.24
CA GLY A 84 15.52 -8.94 31.85
C GLY A 84 16.05 -8.08 32.97
N GLY A 85 16.94 -7.17 32.63
CA GLY A 85 17.51 -6.23 33.58
C GLY A 85 17.98 -4.96 32.92
N ALA A 86 18.08 -3.92 33.72
CA ALA A 86 18.60 -2.61 33.36
C ALA A 86 19.61 -2.15 34.40
N VAL A 87 20.69 -1.54 33.92
CA VAL A 87 21.64 -0.81 34.75
C VAL A 87 21.27 0.67 34.73
N LEU A 88 21.19 1.25 35.92
CA LEU A 88 20.77 2.61 36.16
C LEU A 88 21.96 3.48 36.58
N SER A 89 21.99 4.71 36.08
CA SER A 89 22.84 5.80 36.58
C SER A 89 21.92 6.86 37.16
N GLY A 90 21.76 6.87 38.49
CA GLY A 90 20.66 7.59 39.15
C GLY A 90 19.30 7.07 38.69
N LEU A 91 18.48 7.94 38.09
CA LEU A 91 17.17 7.57 37.52
C LEU A 91 17.22 7.31 36.00
N SER A 92 18.40 7.42 35.37
CA SER A 92 18.56 7.20 33.92
C SER A 92 19.00 5.78 33.61
N VAL A 93 18.39 5.16 32.59
CA VAL A 93 18.81 3.86 32.07
C VAL A 93 20.11 4.02 31.27
N LYS A 94 21.18 3.35 31.73
CA LYS A 94 22.48 3.30 31.04
C LYS A 94 22.53 2.15 30.05
N ALA A 95 22.04 0.99 30.45
CA ALA A 95 21.92 -0.17 29.57
C ALA A 95 20.74 -1.04 30.02
N PHE A 96 20.14 -1.76 29.08
CA PHE A 96 19.16 -2.78 29.41
C PHE A 96 19.22 -3.95 28.43
N ARG A 97 18.71 -5.09 28.89
CA ARG A 97 18.45 -6.28 28.08
C ARG A 97 17.17 -6.91 28.58
N VAL A 98 16.22 -7.13 27.66
CA VAL A 98 14.94 -7.78 27.93
C VAL A 98 14.73 -8.88 26.91
N ASN A 99 14.52 -10.09 27.40
CA ASN A 99 14.09 -11.22 26.58
C ASN A 99 12.56 -11.28 26.61
N VAL A 100 11.94 -11.43 25.45
CA VAL A 100 10.49 -11.52 25.28
C VAL A 100 10.18 -12.74 24.44
N ASN A 101 9.33 -13.62 24.96
CA ASN A 101 8.78 -14.75 24.24
C ASN A 101 7.28 -14.54 24.04
N GLY A 102 6.81 -14.68 22.81
CA GLY A 102 5.39 -14.71 22.46
C GLY A 102 5.04 -16.05 21.83
N ASP A 103 3.92 -16.63 22.24
CA ASP A 103 3.39 -17.87 21.67
C ASP A 103 1.97 -17.62 21.15
N SER A 104 1.78 -17.84 19.85
CA SER A 104 0.53 -17.66 19.10
C SER A 104 -0.09 -16.26 19.23
N VAL A 105 0.76 -15.25 19.19
CA VAL A 105 0.40 -13.83 19.27
C VAL A 105 -0.09 -13.35 17.90
N THR A 106 -1.23 -12.63 17.88
CA THR A 106 -1.77 -12.02 16.66
C THR A 106 -1.63 -10.50 16.69
N VAL A 107 -0.91 -9.93 15.72
CA VAL A 107 -0.65 -8.49 15.64
C VAL A 107 -0.82 -7.97 14.21
N PRO A 108 -1.25 -6.71 14.04
CA PRO A 108 -1.31 -6.05 12.74
C PRO A 108 0.08 -5.59 12.27
N ILE A 109 1.07 -6.49 12.29
CA ILE A 109 2.46 -6.17 11.96
C ILE A 109 2.98 -7.24 10.98
N PRO A 110 3.61 -6.84 9.86
CA PRO A 110 3.82 -5.47 9.39
C PRO A 110 2.53 -4.74 8.99
N ASN A 111 2.61 -3.42 8.72
CA ASN A 111 1.46 -2.60 8.32
C ASN A 111 0.67 -3.26 7.18
N ASP A 112 -0.66 -3.23 7.27
CA ASP A 112 -1.60 -3.88 6.34
C ASP A 112 -1.65 -5.42 6.41
N PHE A 113 -0.83 -6.05 7.26
CA PHE A 113 -0.88 -7.49 7.49
C PHE A 113 -1.48 -7.78 8.85
N LEU A 114 -2.26 -8.87 8.93
CA LEU A 114 -2.64 -9.47 10.21
C LEU A 114 -1.86 -10.77 10.41
N THR A 115 -0.86 -10.73 11.29
CA THR A 115 0.09 -11.83 11.50
C THR A 115 -0.13 -12.51 12.84
N THR A 116 -0.33 -13.83 12.82
CA THR A 116 -0.30 -14.73 13.96
C THR A 116 0.99 -15.56 13.93
N GLY A 117 1.72 -15.61 15.04
CA GLY A 117 2.96 -16.37 15.12
C GLY A 117 3.55 -16.47 16.52
N ASP A 118 4.72 -17.10 16.59
CA ASP A 118 5.56 -17.12 17.79
C ASP A 118 6.73 -16.14 17.61
N ALA A 119 7.22 -15.56 18.69
CA ALA A 119 8.32 -14.61 18.66
C ALA A 119 9.28 -14.88 19.81
N ARG A 120 10.58 -14.84 19.53
CA ARG A 120 11.68 -14.97 20.50
C ARG A 120 12.62 -13.81 20.28
N LEU A 121 12.42 -12.75 21.06
CA LEU A 121 13.04 -11.45 20.85
C LEU A 121 13.96 -11.10 22.02
N GLU A 122 15.11 -10.51 21.71
CA GLU A 122 15.97 -9.82 22.66
C GLU A 122 15.97 -8.33 22.31
N ILE A 123 15.56 -7.51 23.26
CA ILE A 123 15.58 -6.05 23.14
C ILE A 123 16.70 -5.55 24.03
N THR A 124 17.69 -4.90 23.43
CA THR A 124 18.80 -4.31 24.15
C THR A 124 18.81 -2.80 23.96
N GLY A 125 19.31 -2.08 24.95
CA GLY A 125 19.57 -0.65 24.84
C GLY A 125 20.87 -0.30 25.51
N ILE A 126 21.70 0.53 24.87
CA ILE A 126 22.96 0.98 25.44
C ILE A 126 23.10 2.48 25.22
N ARG A 127 23.46 3.20 26.29
CA ARG A 127 23.85 4.59 26.29
C ARG A 127 25.34 4.66 26.65
N ARG A 128 26.20 5.02 25.68
CA ARG A 128 27.66 5.04 25.91
C ARG A 128 28.08 6.25 26.76
N THR A 129 27.42 7.38 26.55
CA THR A 129 27.66 8.64 27.27
C THR A 129 26.34 9.22 27.77
N ASP A 130 26.32 9.89 28.94
CA ASP A 130 25.11 10.49 29.50
C ASP A 130 24.43 11.54 28.59
N LYS A 131 25.16 12.04 27.59
CA LYS A 131 24.70 13.01 26.58
C LYS A 131 24.17 12.36 25.29
N GLU A 132 24.31 11.05 25.12
CA GLU A 132 23.85 10.32 23.94
C GLU A 132 22.44 9.75 24.13
N ASN A 133 21.72 9.63 23.02
CA ASN A 133 20.44 8.93 22.99
C ASN A 133 20.67 7.43 23.27
N LEU A 134 19.67 6.78 23.87
CA LEU A 134 19.70 5.35 24.12
C LEU A 134 19.56 4.59 22.80
N GLN A 135 20.63 3.90 22.37
CA GLN A 135 20.60 3.11 21.14
C GLN A 135 19.90 1.77 21.42
N ILE A 136 18.71 1.58 20.84
CA ILE A 136 17.90 0.37 21.00
C ILE A 136 18.17 -0.60 19.84
N THR A 137 18.35 -1.89 20.14
CA THR A 137 18.42 -2.96 19.14
C THR A 137 17.37 -4.03 19.48
N ILE A 138 16.57 -4.41 18.50
CA ILE A 138 15.57 -5.47 18.58
C ILE A 138 16.04 -6.63 17.71
N GLY A 139 16.51 -7.69 18.35
CA GLY A 139 17.03 -8.88 17.69
C GLY A 139 16.20 -10.13 17.98
N GLY A 140 16.37 -11.17 17.17
CA GLY A 140 15.78 -12.49 17.44
C GLY A 140 15.06 -13.12 16.27
N ARG A 141 14.08 -13.99 16.57
CA ARG A 141 13.34 -14.77 15.57
C ARG A 141 11.84 -14.61 15.69
N VAL A 142 11.18 -14.51 14.54
CA VAL A 142 9.73 -14.51 14.41
C VAL A 142 9.33 -15.70 13.55
N PHE A 143 8.48 -16.57 14.10
CA PHE A 143 7.94 -17.74 13.43
C PHE A 143 6.48 -17.44 13.06
N ALA A 144 6.26 -16.94 11.86
CA ALA A 144 4.94 -16.68 11.33
C ALA A 144 4.21 -18.01 11.09
N LYS A 145 3.03 -18.16 11.69
CA LYS A 145 2.12 -19.29 11.45
C LYS A 145 1.08 -18.94 10.39
N ARG A 146 0.65 -17.67 10.39
CA ARG A 146 -0.28 -17.11 9.41
C ARG A 146 -0.08 -15.61 9.32
N SER A 147 -0.01 -15.05 8.12
CA SER A 147 0.06 -13.61 7.87
C SER A 147 -0.85 -13.29 6.70
N LEU A 148 -1.95 -12.59 6.96
CA LEU A 148 -2.95 -12.26 5.93
C LEU A 148 -2.67 -10.86 5.38
N TYR A 149 -2.51 -10.77 4.06
CA TYR A 149 -2.54 -9.52 3.31
C TYR A 149 -3.77 -9.47 2.43
N SER A 150 -4.61 -8.45 2.61
CA SER A 150 -5.87 -8.32 1.88
C SER A 150 -6.12 -6.94 1.29
N GLN A 151 -5.09 -6.10 1.21
CA GLN A 151 -5.23 -4.80 0.58
C GLN A 151 -5.19 -4.97 -0.94
N ASP A 152 -6.09 -4.23 -1.61
CA ASP A 152 -6.10 -4.15 -3.06
C ASP A 152 -4.83 -3.46 -3.55
N ILE A 153 -4.22 -4.04 -4.58
CA ILE A 153 -3.02 -3.52 -5.23
C ILE A 153 -3.44 -2.83 -6.53
N ASP A 154 -3.10 -1.55 -6.64
CA ASP A 154 -3.17 -0.83 -7.91
C ASP A 154 -1.86 -1.07 -8.69
N LEU A 155 -1.94 -1.90 -9.73
CA LEU A 155 -0.79 -2.27 -10.55
C LEU A 155 -0.12 -1.06 -11.22
N ALA A 156 -0.87 0.03 -11.48
CA ALA A 156 -0.30 1.25 -12.05
C ALA A 156 0.67 1.96 -11.09
N ASN A 157 0.47 1.80 -9.78
CA ASN A 157 1.37 2.35 -8.76
C ASN A 157 2.56 1.43 -8.48
N VAL A 158 2.46 0.14 -8.79
CA VAL A 158 3.56 -0.82 -8.63
C VAL A 158 4.59 -0.64 -9.75
N VAL A 159 4.12 -0.49 -10.99
CA VAL A 159 4.95 -0.22 -12.17
C VAL A 159 5.21 1.28 -12.26
N GLY A 160 6.12 1.78 -11.42
CA GLY A 160 6.49 3.20 -11.41
C GLY A 160 6.37 3.89 -10.04
N ALA A 161 6.29 3.13 -8.94
CA ALA A 161 6.38 3.66 -7.59
C ALA A 161 7.64 4.52 -7.43
N ARG A 162 7.51 5.84 -7.55
CA ARG A 162 8.48 6.78 -6.97
C ARG A 162 8.20 6.81 -5.47
N ARG A 163 9.26 6.60 -4.68
CA ARG A 163 9.21 6.63 -3.23
C ARG A 163 8.68 7.99 -2.76
N ASP A 164 7.63 7.96 -1.96
CA ASP A 164 7.29 9.09 -1.10
C ASP A 164 8.32 9.14 0.03
N THR A 165 9.18 10.16 -0.02
CA THR A 165 10.10 10.47 1.07
C THR A 165 9.31 10.86 2.30
N SER A 166 9.43 10.09 3.38
CA SER A 166 8.92 10.49 4.70
C SER A 166 9.56 11.81 5.12
N LEU A 167 8.71 12.81 5.36
CA LEU A 167 9.08 14.00 6.13
C LEU A 167 9.39 13.54 7.57
N SER A 168 10.59 13.83 8.05
CA SER A 168 10.99 13.51 9.42
C SER A 168 10.19 14.38 10.40
N THR A 169 9.56 13.73 11.38
CA THR A 169 8.87 14.40 12.47
C THR A 169 9.75 14.48 13.70
N GLY A 170 10.17 15.69 14.05
CA GLY A 170 10.47 16.18 15.40
C GLY A 170 11.63 15.52 16.20
N PRO A 171 12.28 16.25 17.11
CA PRO A 171 13.34 15.71 17.95
C PRO A 171 12.75 14.70 18.97
N SER A 172 13.08 13.42 18.81
CA SER A 172 12.84 12.37 19.79
C SER A 172 14.10 12.13 20.63
N THR A 173 13.94 11.87 21.93
CA THR A 173 15.05 11.58 22.87
C THR A 173 15.54 10.13 22.78
N VAL A 174 14.89 9.31 21.94
CA VAL A 174 15.21 7.91 21.66
C VAL A 174 15.59 7.81 20.19
N SER A 175 16.76 7.26 19.88
CA SER A 175 17.15 7.02 18.49
C SER A 175 16.22 5.96 17.89
N ALA A 176 16.01 5.99 16.59
CA ALA A 176 15.32 4.93 15.90
C ALA A 176 15.95 3.56 16.24
N PRO A 177 15.14 2.52 16.49
CA PRO A 177 15.66 1.21 16.87
C PRO A 177 16.33 0.54 15.68
N ARG A 178 17.39 -0.22 15.95
CA ARG A 178 18.01 -1.13 14.99
C ARG A 178 17.32 -2.50 15.04
N PHE A 179 17.13 -3.11 13.88
CA PHE A 179 16.62 -4.46 13.73
C PHE A 179 17.74 -5.46 13.43
N ASP A 180 17.57 -6.67 13.96
CA ASP A 180 18.34 -7.87 13.62
C ASP A 180 17.42 -9.11 13.78
N LEU A 181 16.43 -9.20 12.89
CA LEU A 181 15.35 -10.17 12.98
C LEU A 181 15.43 -11.20 11.86
N ILE A 182 15.24 -12.47 12.21
CA ILE A 182 14.98 -13.55 11.25
C ILE A 182 13.49 -13.88 11.30
N ILE A 183 12.85 -13.88 10.15
CA ILE A 183 11.41 -14.10 9.98
C ILE A 183 11.21 -15.33 9.12
N GLU A 184 10.60 -16.36 9.69
CA GLU A 184 10.38 -17.65 9.03
C GLU A 184 8.90 -18.02 9.12
N GLY A 185 8.35 -18.58 8.06
CA GLY A 185 6.99 -19.11 8.07
C GLY A 185 6.74 -20.03 6.90
N ARG A 186 6.42 -21.30 7.18
CA ARG A 186 6.04 -22.26 6.14
C ARG A 186 4.56 -22.08 5.83
N ASP A 187 4.25 -21.81 4.56
CA ASP A 187 2.89 -21.61 4.05
C ASP A 187 2.08 -20.61 4.91
N ALA A 188 2.79 -19.63 5.46
CA ALA A 188 2.26 -18.72 6.45
C ALA A 188 1.68 -17.46 5.80
N LEU A 189 2.27 -16.98 4.70
CA LEU A 189 1.81 -15.78 4.02
C LEU A 189 0.61 -16.12 3.14
N ILE A 190 -0.54 -15.53 3.44
CA ILE A 190 -1.77 -15.66 2.66
C ILE A 190 -2.05 -14.30 2.04
N VAL A 191 -2.01 -14.25 0.71
CA VAL A 191 -2.36 -13.05 -0.05
C VAL A 191 -3.74 -13.28 -0.63
N ARG A 192 -4.69 -12.39 -0.32
CA ARG A 192 -6.05 -12.42 -0.88
C ARG A 192 -6.53 -11.01 -1.19
N ASN A 193 -6.43 -10.62 -2.45
CA ASN A 193 -6.86 -9.30 -2.92
C ASN A 193 -7.30 -9.35 -4.39
N ASN A 194 -7.50 -8.18 -4.99
CA ASN A 194 -7.87 -8.02 -6.41
C ASN A 194 -6.89 -8.64 -7.43
N ILE A 195 -5.64 -8.94 -7.07
CA ILE A 195 -4.63 -9.47 -8.00
C ILE A 195 -4.20 -10.91 -7.70
N ALA A 196 -4.42 -11.41 -6.49
CA ALA A 196 -3.94 -12.74 -6.09
C ALA A 196 -4.81 -13.38 -4.99
N ASP A 197 -4.98 -14.70 -5.07
CA ASP A 197 -5.33 -15.58 -3.95
C ASP A 197 -4.29 -16.71 -3.91
N LEU A 198 -3.29 -16.59 -3.03
CA LEU A 198 -2.20 -17.56 -2.93
C LEU A 198 -1.67 -17.70 -1.52
N THR A 199 -0.98 -18.82 -1.28
CA THR A 199 -0.26 -19.09 -0.05
C THR A 199 1.23 -19.26 -0.34
N ALA A 200 2.06 -18.65 0.50
CA ALA A 200 3.51 -18.60 0.33
C ALA A 200 4.25 -18.88 1.65
N SER A 201 5.42 -19.49 1.49
CA SER A 201 6.43 -19.63 2.54
C SER A 201 7.38 -18.42 2.53
N VAL A 202 7.85 -18.02 3.70
CA VAL A 202 8.68 -16.83 3.94
C VAL A 202 9.94 -17.23 4.69
N SER A 203 11.09 -16.73 4.23
CA SER A 203 12.39 -16.81 4.92
C SER A 203 13.12 -15.49 4.68
N LEU A 204 12.98 -14.55 5.62
CA LEU A 204 13.47 -13.19 5.50
C LEU A 204 14.38 -12.81 6.67
N ALA A 205 15.29 -11.89 6.44
CA ALA A 205 16.06 -11.20 7.46
C ALA A 205 15.80 -9.69 7.37
N LEU A 206 15.41 -9.09 8.48
CA LEU A 206 15.22 -7.65 8.62
C LEU A 206 16.35 -7.08 9.48
N THR A 207 17.17 -6.25 8.87
CA THR A 207 18.32 -5.59 9.50
C THR A 207 18.27 -4.08 9.29
N GLY A 208 19.25 -3.34 9.81
CA GLY A 208 19.33 -1.89 9.64
C GLY A 208 18.51 -1.12 10.68
N ASP A 209 18.42 0.19 10.49
CA ASP A 209 17.72 1.09 11.40
C ASP A 209 16.25 1.22 11.00
N ALA A 210 15.34 1.53 11.92
CA ALA A 210 13.92 1.70 11.59
C ALA A 210 13.65 2.82 10.57
N ASN A 211 14.55 3.79 10.44
CA ASN A 211 14.50 4.80 9.38
C ASN A 211 15.00 4.29 8.02
N ASN A 212 15.85 3.26 8.00
CA ASN A 212 16.39 2.66 6.79
C ASN A 212 16.49 1.12 6.94
N PRO A 213 15.35 0.42 6.98
CA PRO A 213 15.33 -1.03 7.14
C PRO A 213 15.87 -1.72 5.88
N GLN A 214 16.61 -2.80 6.09
CA GLN A 214 17.19 -3.63 5.05
C GLN A 214 16.54 -5.01 5.13
N LEU A 215 15.75 -5.36 4.11
CA LEU A 215 15.07 -6.65 4.02
C LEU A 215 15.82 -7.54 3.02
N SER A 216 16.11 -8.77 3.40
CA SER A 216 16.74 -9.76 2.51
C SER A 216 16.12 -11.14 2.70
N GLY A 217 16.33 -12.04 1.74
CA GLY A 217 15.81 -13.41 1.78
C GLY A 217 14.83 -13.70 0.65
N ARG A 218 13.86 -14.59 0.88
CA ARG A 218 12.90 -14.97 -0.17
C ARG A 218 11.51 -15.31 0.34
N ILE A 219 10.55 -15.11 -0.54
CA ILE A 219 9.17 -15.58 -0.44
C ILE A 219 8.94 -16.57 -1.57
N THR A 220 8.27 -17.69 -1.30
CA THR A 220 8.03 -18.74 -2.30
C THR A 220 6.60 -19.23 -2.24
N ALA A 221 5.89 -19.14 -3.35
CA ALA A 221 4.56 -19.70 -3.57
C ALA A 221 4.67 -20.88 -4.53
N ASN A 222 4.15 -22.04 -4.13
CA ASN A 222 4.15 -23.26 -4.98
C ASN A 222 2.76 -23.54 -5.59
N SER A 223 1.75 -22.76 -5.21
CA SER A 223 0.40 -22.87 -5.74
C SER A 223 -0.37 -21.59 -5.44
N GLY A 224 -1.48 -21.39 -6.15
CA GLY A 224 -2.37 -20.27 -5.96
C GLY A 224 -2.82 -19.71 -7.29
N THR A 225 -3.42 -18.54 -7.22
CA THR A 225 -4.09 -17.93 -8.36
C THR A 225 -3.75 -16.46 -8.43
N LEU A 226 -3.41 -16.00 -9.62
CA LEU A 226 -3.33 -14.59 -9.96
C LEU A 226 -4.54 -14.21 -10.80
N PHE A 227 -5.01 -12.99 -10.61
CA PHE A 227 -6.11 -12.41 -11.35
C PHE A 227 -5.56 -11.30 -12.22
N TYR A 228 -5.73 -11.45 -13.52
CA TYR A 228 -5.42 -10.39 -14.47
C TYR A 228 -6.63 -10.18 -15.37
N ARG A 229 -7.22 -8.98 -15.28
CA ARG A 229 -8.47 -8.62 -15.97
C ARG A 229 -9.61 -9.56 -15.58
N LYS A 230 -10.07 -10.41 -16.48
CA LYS A 230 -11.15 -11.39 -16.24
C LYS A 230 -10.63 -12.83 -16.15
N ASP A 231 -9.33 -13.01 -16.36
CA ASP A 231 -8.73 -14.32 -16.52
C ASP A 231 -7.99 -14.73 -15.26
N ARG A 232 -8.01 -16.05 -15.03
CA ARG A 232 -7.42 -16.70 -13.88
C ARG A 232 -6.11 -17.36 -14.31
N TYR A 233 -5.02 -17.03 -13.63
CA TYR A 233 -3.71 -17.62 -13.87
C TYR A 233 -3.35 -18.51 -12.69
N ASP A 234 -3.22 -19.81 -12.92
CA ASP A 234 -2.80 -20.76 -11.91
C ASP A 234 -1.27 -20.73 -11.77
N VAL A 235 -0.81 -20.37 -10.57
CA VAL A 235 0.62 -20.26 -10.24
C VAL A 235 1.19 -21.65 -10.04
N GLN A 236 2.17 -22.00 -10.88
CA GLN A 236 2.95 -23.23 -10.74
C GLN A 236 4.11 -23.02 -9.76
N ARG A 237 4.76 -21.86 -9.87
CA ARG A 237 5.86 -21.47 -8.99
C ARG A 237 6.05 -19.96 -9.02
N GLY A 238 6.07 -19.33 -7.86
CA GLY A 238 6.43 -17.92 -7.70
C GLY A 238 7.53 -17.78 -6.65
N VAL A 239 8.62 -17.11 -7.00
CA VAL A 239 9.68 -16.74 -6.07
C VAL A 239 9.87 -15.24 -6.14
N LEU A 240 9.86 -14.61 -4.96
CA LEU A 240 10.24 -13.22 -4.79
C LEU A 240 11.50 -13.20 -3.93
N GLU A 241 12.62 -12.77 -4.50
CA GLU A 241 13.91 -12.70 -3.83
C GLU A 241 14.26 -11.26 -3.48
N PHE A 242 14.73 -11.06 -2.26
CA PHE A 242 15.22 -9.78 -1.75
C PHE A 242 16.74 -9.90 -1.58
N PRO A 243 17.54 -9.36 -2.52
CA PRO A 243 18.99 -9.39 -2.42
C PRO A 243 19.49 -8.65 -1.17
N PRO A 244 20.64 -9.02 -0.61
CA PRO A 244 21.24 -8.29 0.50
C PRO A 244 21.74 -6.91 0.07
N ASN A 245 21.66 -5.93 0.97
CA ASN A 245 22.20 -4.56 0.79
C ASN A 245 21.60 -3.77 -0.38
N THR A 246 20.42 -4.15 -0.87
CA THR A 246 19.63 -3.35 -1.81
C THR A 246 18.43 -2.74 -1.08
N GLU A 247 18.05 -1.55 -1.51
CA GLU A 247 16.94 -0.81 -0.92
C GLU A 247 15.60 -1.42 -1.39
N ILE A 248 15.18 -2.53 -0.78
CA ILE A 248 13.94 -3.29 -1.05
C ILE A 248 13.58 -3.30 -2.55
N ASP A 249 14.51 -3.80 -3.37
CA ASP A 249 14.31 -4.04 -4.80
C ASP A 249 14.17 -5.55 -5.03
N PRO A 250 12.95 -6.10 -5.02
CA PRO A 250 12.75 -7.52 -5.16
C PRO A 250 12.89 -7.99 -6.61
N ILE A 251 13.46 -9.18 -6.77
CA ILE A 251 13.56 -9.90 -8.05
C ILE A 251 12.48 -10.97 -8.06
N ILE A 252 11.62 -10.95 -9.09
CA ILE A 252 10.58 -11.94 -9.28
C ILE A 252 11.05 -13.06 -10.22
N ASN A 253 10.59 -14.27 -9.96
CA ASN A 253 10.59 -15.40 -10.89
C ASN A 253 9.25 -16.13 -10.74
N LEU A 254 8.36 -15.95 -11.71
CA LEU A 254 6.99 -16.43 -11.69
C LEU A 254 6.71 -17.29 -12.91
N GLN A 255 6.16 -18.47 -12.68
CA GLN A 255 5.63 -19.39 -13.66
C GLN A 255 4.14 -19.60 -13.38
N ALA A 256 3.31 -19.29 -14.36
CA ALA A 256 1.86 -19.43 -14.27
C ALA A 256 1.28 -19.94 -15.59
N GLU A 257 0.09 -20.52 -15.52
CA GLU A 257 -0.65 -20.98 -16.69
C GLU A 257 -2.09 -20.46 -16.67
N THR A 258 -2.70 -20.33 -17.84
CA THR A 258 -4.12 -19.99 -17.97
C THR A 258 -4.69 -20.62 -19.24
N GLU A 259 -6.01 -20.63 -19.37
CA GLU A 259 -6.71 -21.06 -20.59
C GLU A 259 -7.56 -19.90 -21.11
N ILE A 260 -7.25 -19.42 -22.32
CA ILE A 260 -7.98 -18.31 -22.96
C ILE A 260 -8.37 -18.75 -24.37
N GLY A 261 -9.67 -18.72 -24.68
CA GLY A 261 -10.17 -19.05 -26.02
C GLY A 261 -9.84 -20.47 -26.50
N GLY A 262 -9.68 -21.43 -25.57
CA GLY A 262 -9.31 -22.81 -25.88
C GLY A 262 -7.81 -23.05 -26.09
N TYR A 263 -6.96 -22.06 -25.80
CA TYR A 263 -5.49 -22.19 -25.81
C TYR A 263 -4.95 -22.19 -24.38
N GLN A 264 -4.10 -23.18 -24.07
CA GLN A 264 -3.33 -23.15 -22.84
C GLN A 264 -2.15 -22.21 -23.00
N ILE A 265 -2.06 -21.20 -22.15
CA ILE A 265 -1.03 -20.16 -22.18
C ILE A 265 -0.11 -20.35 -20.99
N PHE A 266 1.20 -20.39 -21.26
CA PHE A 266 2.25 -20.45 -20.26
C PHE A 266 2.94 -19.09 -20.15
N VAL A 267 2.98 -18.55 -18.93
CA VAL A 267 3.58 -17.26 -18.60
C VAL A 267 4.80 -17.50 -17.72
N ASN A 268 5.94 -16.97 -18.12
CA ASN A 268 7.14 -16.92 -17.30
C ASN A 268 7.67 -15.49 -17.22
N LEU A 269 7.66 -14.92 -16.02
CA LEU A 269 8.06 -13.55 -15.70
C LEU A 269 9.29 -13.59 -14.79
N ALA A 270 10.37 -12.90 -15.19
CA ALA A 270 11.60 -12.87 -14.42
C ALA A 270 12.31 -11.51 -14.51
N GLY A 271 12.82 -11.02 -13.38
CA GLY A 271 13.60 -9.77 -13.32
C GLY A 271 13.26 -8.90 -12.10
N PRO A 272 13.90 -7.73 -11.95
CA PRO A 272 13.58 -6.78 -10.88
C PRO A 272 12.18 -6.20 -11.08
N LEU A 273 11.36 -6.11 -10.02
CA LEU A 273 10.00 -5.55 -10.13
C LEU A 273 9.99 -4.03 -10.34
N ASN A 274 11.03 -3.34 -9.88
CA ASN A 274 11.12 -1.88 -9.94
C ASN A 274 11.83 -1.37 -11.20
N ASP A 275 12.35 -2.28 -12.04
CA ASP A 275 13.01 -1.95 -13.31
C ASP A 275 12.32 -2.69 -14.46
N THR A 276 11.46 -1.96 -15.16
CA THR A 276 10.70 -2.51 -16.30
C THR A 276 11.56 -2.84 -17.51
N GLU A 277 12.76 -2.26 -17.64
CA GLU A 277 13.67 -2.55 -18.76
C GLU A 277 14.32 -3.93 -18.59
N LEU A 278 14.58 -4.32 -17.34
CA LEU A 278 15.19 -5.60 -16.98
C LEU A 278 14.15 -6.70 -16.72
N LEU A 279 12.88 -6.35 -16.58
CA LEU A 279 11.79 -7.30 -16.37
C LEU A 279 11.43 -8.02 -17.69
N THR A 280 11.72 -9.31 -17.77
CA THR A 280 11.48 -10.15 -18.95
C THR A 280 10.22 -10.99 -18.78
N ALA A 281 9.28 -10.87 -19.71
CA ALA A 281 8.10 -11.72 -19.80
C ALA A 281 8.17 -12.61 -21.04
N THR A 282 8.13 -13.92 -20.83
CA THR A 282 8.11 -14.95 -21.88
C THR A 282 6.75 -15.63 -21.89
N LEU A 283 6.09 -15.63 -23.06
CA LEU A 283 4.73 -16.11 -23.24
C LEU A 283 4.72 -17.20 -24.31
N ARG A 284 4.03 -18.31 -24.03
CA ARG A 284 3.88 -19.44 -24.95
C ARG A 284 2.44 -19.94 -24.93
N SER A 285 2.00 -20.57 -26.00
CA SER A 285 0.70 -21.25 -26.04
C SER A 285 0.81 -22.69 -26.55
N SER A 286 -0.20 -23.49 -26.19
CA SER A 286 -0.46 -24.81 -26.75
C SER A 286 -1.93 -24.86 -27.19
N PRO A 287 -2.23 -25.06 -28.49
CA PRO A 287 -1.30 -25.14 -29.63
C PRO A 287 -0.43 -23.88 -29.83
N ALA A 288 0.73 -24.03 -30.48
CA ALA A 288 1.70 -22.94 -30.64
C ALA A 288 1.17 -21.78 -31.51
N LEU A 289 1.24 -20.57 -30.98
CA LEU A 289 0.88 -19.33 -31.66
C LEU A 289 2.10 -18.39 -31.76
N PRO A 290 2.10 -17.44 -32.72
CA PRO A 290 3.03 -16.32 -32.72
C PRO A 290 2.91 -15.48 -31.43
N GLN A 291 4.03 -14.95 -30.95
CA GLN A 291 4.06 -14.18 -29.68
C GLN A 291 3.07 -13.00 -29.67
N ALA A 292 2.89 -12.32 -30.81
CA ALA A 292 1.93 -11.22 -30.93
C ALA A 292 0.47 -11.68 -30.68
N ASP A 293 0.10 -12.89 -31.14
CA ASP A 293 -1.22 -13.45 -30.91
C ASP A 293 -1.41 -13.90 -29.46
N VAL A 294 -0.37 -14.45 -28.82
CA VAL A 294 -0.42 -14.77 -27.38
C VAL A 294 -0.60 -13.49 -26.54
N VAL A 295 0.12 -12.43 -26.89
CA VAL A 295 -0.04 -11.11 -26.25
C VAL A 295 -1.46 -10.59 -26.50
N SER A 296 -1.97 -10.64 -27.74
CA SER A 296 -3.33 -10.20 -28.08
C SER A 296 -4.40 -10.99 -27.32
N LEU A 297 -4.24 -12.31 -27.15
CA LEU A 297 -5.15 -13.13 -26.35
C LEU A 297 -5.19 -12.67 -24.89
N ILE A 298 -4.03 -12.39 -24.28
CA ILE A 298 -3.96 -11.90 -22.89
C ILE A 298 -4.53 -10.48 -22.76
N THR A 299 -4.29 -9.60 -23.74
CA THR A 299 -4.65 -8.17 -23.66
C THR A 299 -6.03 -7.84 -24.22
N THR A 300 -6.60 -8.67 -25.09
CA THR A 300 -7.89 -8.41 -25.75
C THR A 300 -8.87 -9.58 -25.65
N GLY A 301 -8.40 -10.78 -25.32
CA GLY A 301 -9.21 -12.01 -25.33
C GLY A 301 -9.43 -12.60 -26.73
N ALA A 302 -8.79 -12.04 -27.77
CA ALA A 302 -8.93 -12.48 -29.17
C ALA A 302 -7.57 -12.54 -29.88
N LEU A 303 -7.46 -13.39 -30.91
CA LEU A 303 -6.29 -13.44 -31.79
C LEU A 303 -6.20 -12.15 -32.62
N SER A 304 -4.98 -11.71 -32.94
CA SER A 304 -4.74 -10.43 -33.64
C SER A 304 -5.38 -10.38 -35.03
N ASN A 305 -5.71 -11.54 -35.60
CA ASN A 305 -6.20 -11.70 -36.97
C ASN A 305 -7.72 -11.96 -37.08
N THR A 306 -8.49 -11.97 -35.98
CA THR A 306 -9.91 -12.40 -35.99
C THR A 306 -10.97 -11.33 -35.68
N ALA A 307 -10.65 -10.04 -35.63
CA ALA A 307 -11.69 -8.99 -35.56
C ALA A 307 -11.33 -7.79 -36.44
N GLY A 308 -12.29 -7.37 -37.28
CA GLY A 308 -12.09 -6.39 -38.34
C GLY A 308 -11.50 -5.05 -37.88
N GLY A 309 -10.44 -4.65 -38.57
CA GLY A 309 -10.06 -3.25 -38.80
C GLY A 309 -9.44 -2.48 -37.63
N ILE A 310 -8.15 -2.16 -37.83
CA ILE A 310 -7.35 -1.03 -37.29
C ILE A 310 -6.52 -1.34 -36.01
N PRO A 311 -5.22 -0.96 -35.96
CA PRO A 311 -4.12 -1.20 -36.88
C PRO A 311 -2.95 -1.96 -36.21
N THR A 312 -2.04 -2.43 -37.03
CA THR A 312 -0.79 -3.11 -36.69
C THR A 312 0.10 -2.37 -35.69
N LEU A 313 0.25 -2.89 -34.47
CA LEU A 313 1.40 -2.61 -33.58
C LEU A 313 2.52 -3.67 -33.72
N ALA A 314 2.38 -4.62 -34.64
CA ALA A 314 3.31 -5.74 -34.81
C ALA A 314 4.56 -5.44 -35.68
N GLN A 315 4.96 -4.17 -35.86
CA GLN A 315 6.17 -3.83 -36.62
C GLN A 315 7.24 -3.01 -35.88
N THR A 316 7.02 -2.64 -34.62
CA THR A 316 8.09 -2.08 -33.78
C THR A 316 8.60 -3.16 -32.83
N GLY A 317 9.57 -3.93 -33.31
CA GLY A 317 10.40 -4.72 -32.43
C GLY A 317 11.10 -3.83 -31.41
N ILE A 318 11.23 -4.36 -30.19
CA ILE A 318 12.14 -3.93 -29.13
C ILE A 318 11.63 -2.70 -28.32
N ASN A 319 11.28 -2.97 -27.05
CA ASN A 319 11.19 -2.05 -25.87
C ASN A 319 9.84 -1.52 -25.33
N THR A 320 8.67 -1.95 -25.78
CA THR A 320 7.42 -1.28 -25.33
C THR A 320 6.31 -2.21 -24.81
N ALA A 321 6.62 -3.01 -23.77
CA ALA A 321 5.57 -3.61 -22.95
C ALA A 321 5.09 -2.69 -21.80
N ALA A 322 5.78 -1.57 -21.57
CA ALA A 322 5.49 -0.64 -20.47
C ALA A 322 4.49 0.49 -20.83
N GLU A 323 4.31 0.84 -22.11
CA GLU A 323 3.44 1.96 -22.50
C GLU A 323 2.00 1.56 -22.85
N ILE A 324 1.68 0.26 -22.98
CA ILE A 324 0.32 -0.22 -23.30
C ILE A 324 -0.59 -0.29 -22.04
N LEU A 325 -0.05 0.05 -20.87
CA LEU A 325 -0.82 0.15 -19.62
C LEU A 325 -1.79 1.35 -19.56
N THR A 326 -1.83 2.22 -20.58
CA THR A 326 -2.59 3.48 -20.53
C THR A 326 -3.86 3.54 -21.40
N ASP A 327 -4.10 2.63 -22.36
CA ASP A 327 -5.07 2.97 -23.43
C ASP A 327 -6.12 1.90 -23.81
N SER A 328 -6.37 0.87 -22.98
CA SER A 328 -7.42 -0.13 -23.25
C SER A 328 -8.51 -0.26 -22.18
N ILE A 329 -8.63 0.73 -21.28
CA ILE A 329 -9.76 0.83 -20.34
C ILE A 329 -10.92 1.59 -21.03
N ILE A 330 -11.51 0.99 -22.04
CA ILE A 330 -12.80 1.44 -22.58
C ILE A 330 -13.66 0.20 -22.75
N ASN A 331 -14.37 -0.17 -21.67
CA ASN A 331 -15.75 -0.69 -21.66
C ASN A 331 -16.12 -1.26 -20.27
N ASN A 332 -16.56 -0.35 -19.37
CA ASN A 332 -17.43 -0.50 -18.17
C ASN A 332 -17.07 -1.50 -17.04
N PRO A 333 -17.28 -1.17 -15.72
CA PRO A 333 -17.82 0.04 -15.11
C PRO A 333 -16.86 0.63 -14.03
N ALA A 334 -16.01 1.57 -14.42
CA ALA A 334 -15.24 2.40 -13.48
C ALA A 334 -16.14 3.51 -12.89
N ARG A 335 -16.98 3.16 -11.92
CA ARG A 335 -17.81 4.12 -11.15
C ARG A 335 -17.41 4.26 -9.68
N ARG A 336 -16.22 3.80 -9.25
CA ARG A 336 -15.84 3.86 -7.82
C ARG A 336 -14.40 4.28 -7.51
N ALA A 337 -13.55 4.55 -8.50
CA ALA A 337 -12.12 4.79 -8.27
C ALA A 337 -11.61 6.12 -8.84
N THR A 338 -12.42 7.19 -8.81
CA THR A 338 -11.93 8.52 -9.24
C THR A 338 -12.39 9.70 -8.38
N ASP A 339 -13.06 9.45 -7.24
CA ASP A 339 -13.47 10.54 -6.33
C ASP A 339 -12.33 11.07 -5.43
N LYS A 340 -11.15 10.42 -5.39
CA LYS A 340 -10.14 10.69 -4.34
C LYS A 340 -8.80 11.28 -4.76
N LEU A 341 -8.44 11.31 -6.04
CA LEU A 341 -7.10 11.78 -6.45
C LEU A 341 -7.09 13.01 -7.36
N PHE A 342 -8.19 13.30 -8.04
CA PHE A 342 -8.41 14.57 -8.74
C PHE A 342 -9.89 14.89 -8.61
N GLY A 343 -10.28 15.95 -7.89
CA GLY A 343 -11.69 16.32 -7.65
C GLY A 343 -12.45 16.76 -8.91
N LEU A 344 -12.56 15.87 -9.89
CA LEU A 344 -13.24 16.00 -11.18
C LEU A 344 -14.48 15.09 -11.14
N ASN A 345 -15.66 15.70 -11.06
CA ASN A 345 -16.90 14.98 -10.76
C ASN A 345 -17.71 14.59 -12.02
N VAL A 346 -17.23 14.90 -13.23
CA VAL A 346 -17.88 14.49 -14.48
C VAL A 346 -16.82 14.23 -15.56
N PHE A 347 -16.71 12.97 -15.99
CA PHE A 347 -16.00 12.56 -17.19
C PHE A 347 -16.99 11.76 -18.04
N GLU A 348 -17.31 12.26 -19.23
CA GLU A 348 -18.31 11.67 -20.14
C GLU A 348 -17.75 11.68 -21.57
N ILE A 349 -17.81 10.52 -22.22
CA ILE A 349 -17.45 10.34 -23.63
C ILE A 349 -18.74 9.93 -24.34
N ASP A 350 -19.33 10.88 -25.07
CA ASP A 350 -20.54 10.64 -25.84
C ASP A 350 -20.18 10.42 -27.32
N PRO A 351 -20.50 9.27 -27.92
CA PRO A 351 -20.40 9.09 -29.37
C PRO A 351 -21.53 9.86 -30.05
N ILE A 352 -21.20 10.83 -30.90
CA ILE A 352 -22.21 11.56 -31.68
C ILE A 352 -22.48 10.74 -32.95
N ILE A 353 -23.59 10.00 -32.96
CA ILE A 353 -24.06 9.31 -34.17
C ILE A 353 -24.86 10.32 -34.99
N SER A 354 -24.21 10.98 -35.95
CA SER A 354 -24.90 11.81 -36.94
C SER A 354 -25.11 11.02 -38.24
N GLY A 355 -26.33 11.05 -38.76
CA GLY A 355 -26.72 10.34 -39.98
C GLY A 355 -26.13 10.97 -41.24
N GLN A 356 -25.77 10.10 -42.19
CA GLN A 356 -25.39 10.39 -43.58
C GLN A 356 -24.12 11.22 -43.83
N GLN A 357 -23.03 10.93 -43.12
CA GLN A 357 -21.65 10.89 -43.67
C GLN A 357 -20.77 10.24 -42.57
N LEU A 358 -20.01 9.19 -42.88
CA LEU A 358 -19.14 8.52 -41.90
C LEU A 358 -17.96 9.42 -41.54
N ASP A 359 -18.13 10.20 -40.47
CA ASP A 359 -17.02 10.73 -39.67
C ASP A 359 -17.37 10.52 -38.19
N PRO A 360 -17.01 9.36 -37.58
CA PRO A 360 -17.28 9.11 -36.17
C PRO A 360 -16.44 10.08 -35.32
N SER A 361 -17.08 11.16 -34.86
CA SER A 361 -16.46 12.10 -33.93
C SER A 361 -16.85 11.76 -32.50
N ALA A 362 -15.86 11.51 -31.65
CA ALA A 362 -16.05 11.40 -30.21
C ALA A 362 -15.94 12.79 -29.58
N ARG A 363 -16.83 13.12 -28.64
CA ARG A 363 -16.73 14.36 -27.85
C ARG A 363 -16.23 14.05 -26.46
N LEU A 364 -15.07 14.61 -26.12
CA LEU A 364 -14.52 14.53 -24.77
C LEU A 364 -15.07 15.67 -23.93
N THR A 365 -15.74 15.37 -22.82
CA THR A 365 -16.23 16.39 -21.88
C THR A 365 -15.66 16.17 -20.48
N VAL A 366 -15.00 17.20 -19.95
CA VAL A 366 -14.42 17.23 -18.61
C VAL A 366 -15.08 18.33 -17.80
N GLY A 367 -15.70 17.97 -16.68
CA GLY A 367 -16.43 18.91 -15.82
C GLY A 367 -15.93 18.89 -14.37
N ARG A 368 -15.87 20.09 -13.77
CA ARG A 368 -15.58 20.27 -12.34
C ARG A 368 -16.69 21.06 -11.66
N GLN A 369 -17.21 20.52 -10.57
CA GLN A 369 -18.05 21.26 -9.65
C GLN A 369 -17.15 21.98 -8.64
N ILE A 370 -17.04 23.30 -8.77
CA ILE A 370 -16.17 24.13 -7.93
C ILE A 370 -16.75 24.25 -6.52
N ASN A 371 -18.08 24.36 -6.43
CA ASN A 371 -18.84 24.31 -5.18
C ASN A 371 -20.30 23.90 -5.47
N ASN A 372 -21.18 23.91 -4.47
CA ASN A 372 -22.59 23.50 -4.61
C ASN A 372 -23.42 24.33 -5.62
N ASN A 373 -22.88 25.46 -6.08
CA ASN A 373 -23.58 26.43 -6.90
C ASN A 373 -22.82 26.76 -8.20
N LEU A 374 -21.58 26.31 -8.39
CA LEU A 374 -20.74 26.67 -9.54
C LEU A 374 -20.14 25.42 -10.19
N ARG A 375 -20.41 25.24 -11.49
CA ARG A 375 -19.90 24.15 -12.32
C ARG A 375 -19.20 24.72 -13.55
N VAL A 376 -18.02 24.19 -13.86
CA VAL A 376 -17.28 24.51 -15.09
C VAL A 376 -17.15 23.23 -15.90
N THR A 377 -17.43 23.31 -17.19
CA THR A 377 -17.39 22.17 -18.12
C THR A 377 -16.61 22.57 -19.37
N TYR A 378 -15.65 21.74 -19.77
CA TYR A 378 -14.89 21.89 -21.01
C TYR A 378 -15.19 20.70 -21.91
N SER A 379 -15.56 20.95 -23.16
CA SER A 379 -15.76 19.92 -24.16
C SER A 379 -14.92 20.17 -25.41
N THR A 380 -14.39 19.12 -26.02
CA THR A 380 -13.74 19.19 -27.33
C THR A 380 -14.12 17.99 -28.20
N ASN A 381 -14.27 18.21 -29.51
CA ASN A 381 -14.43 17.13 -30.48
C ASN A 381 -13.06 16.54 -30.83
N LEU A 382 -12.99 15.21 -30.95
CA LEU A 382 -11.75 14.45 -31.25
C LEU A 382 -11.54 14.18 -32.76
N SER A 383 -12.41 14.72 -33.64
CA SER A 383 -12.27 14.66 -35.11
C SER A 383 -11.52 15.90 -35.68
N GLN A 384 -11.31 15.95 -37.00
CA GLN A 384 -10.54 17.01 -37.67
C GLN A 384 -11.05 18.45 -37.42
N ASP A 385 -12.33 18.61 -37.07
CA ASP A 385 -12.92 19.88 -36.67
C ASP A 385 -12.90 20.03 -35.13
N GLN A 386 -11.76 20.48 -34.61
CA GLN A 386 -11.57 20.80 -33.18
C GLN A 386 -12.45 21.99 -32.76
N ASN A 387 -13.70 21.71 -32.41
CA ASN A 387 -14.58 22.69 -31.78
C ASN A 387 -14.47 22.56 -30.26
N GLN A 388 -14.09 23.65 -29.60
CA GLN A 388 -13.88 23.70 -28.15
C GLN A 388 -14.97 24.52 -27.48
N VAL A 389 -15.62 23.96 -26.46
CA VAL A 389 -16.70 24.61 -25.72
C VAL A 389 -16.36 24.69 -24.25
N LEU A 390 -16.28 25.90 -23.71
CA LEU A 390 -16.17 26.14 -22.28
C LEU A 390 -17.51 26.66 -21.75
N ALA A 391 -18.10 25.95 -20.79
CA ALA A 391 -19.37 26.33 -20.16
C ALA A 391 -19.19 26.54 -18.65
N LEU A 392 -19.70 27.66 -18.16
CA LEU A 392 -19.78 28.00 -16.74
C LEU A 392 -21.24 28.10 -16.33
N GLU A 393 -21.65 27.29 -15.36
CA GLU A 393 -23.00 27.30 -14.81
C GLU A 393 -22.98 27.73 -13.33
N TYR A 394 -23.71 28.80 -13.03
CA TYR A 394 -23.93 29.28 -11.67
C TYR A 394 -25.39 29.17 -11.26
N ARG A 395 -25.65 28.29 -10.29
CA ARG A 395 -26.97 27.97 -9.76
C ARG A 395 -27.27 28.83 -8.54
N VAL A 396 -28.13 29.83 -8.71
CA VAL A 396 -28.57 30.70 -7.60
C VAL A 396 -29.57 29.98 -6.70
N SER A 397 -30.41 29.10 -7.27
CA SER A 397 -31.32 28.25 -6.50
C SER A 397 -31.68 26.98 -7.27
N ASN A 398 -32.44 26.07 -6.65
CA ASN A 398 -32.98 24.88 -7.34
C ASN A 398 -33.94 25.22 -8.50
N LYS A 399 -34.29 26.49 -8.69
CA LYS A 399 -35.22 26.97 -9.73
C LYS A 399 -34.59 27.97 -10.71
N LEU A 400 -33.38 28.47 -10.45
CA LEU A 400 -32.73 29.51 -11.24
C LEU A 400 -31.23 29.22 -11.38
N SER A 401 -30.75 29.19 -12.62
CA SER A 401 -29.32 29.08 -12.95
C SER A 401 -28.95 29.97 -14.14
N PHE A 402 -27.72 30.47 -14.12
CA PHE A 402 -27.09 31.21 -15.20
C PHE A 402 -26.07 30.30 -15.86
N VAL A 403 -26.05 30.27 -17.20
CA VAL A 403 -25.08 29.50 -17.98
C VAL A 403 -24.40 30.44 -18.96
N ALA A 404 -23.09 30.56 -18.88
CA ALA A 404 -22.26 31.23 -19.88
C ALA A 404 -21.52 30.16 -20.68
N GLN A 405 -21.48 30.28 -22.01
CA GLN A 405 -20.75 29.37 -22.87
C GLN A 405 -19.90 30.15 -23.86
N TYR A 406 -18.66 29.71 -24.03
CA TYR A 406 -17.74 30.16 -25.07
C TYR A 406 -17.46 29.00 -26.01
N GLU A 407 -17.76 29.17 -27.28
CA GLU A 407 -17.50 28.20 -28.34
C GLU A 407 -16.44 28.76 -29.29
N GLN A 408 -15.32 28.04 -29.42
CA GLN A 408 -14.22 28.33 -30.31
C GLN A 408 -14.17 27.27 -31.41
N ARG A 409 -14.40 27.69 -32.66
CA ARG A 409 -14.41 26.80 -33.84
C ARG A 409 -13.04 26.74 -34.52
N SER A 410 -12.71 25.57 -35.07
CA SER A 410 -11.47 25.33 -35.84
C SER A 410 -11.42 26.17 -37.12
N LEU A 411 -10.21 26.56 -37.52
CA LEU A 411 -9.91 27.33 -38.73
C LEU A 411 -9.76 26.38 -39.94
N SER A 412 -10.86 26.11 -40.65
CA SER A 412 -10.82 25.48 -41.97
C SER A 412 -11.19 26.48 -43.05
N ASN A 413 -10.31 26.60 -44.05
CA ASN A 413 -10.30 27.48 -45.22
C ASN A 413 -11.57 28.32 -45.54
N VAL A 414 -11.37 29.64 -45.56
CA VAL A 414 -12.17 30.68 -46.23
C VAL A 414 -13.58 30.92 -45.65
N THR A 415 -13.70 31.39 -44.40
CA THR A 415 -14.66 32.45 -44.02
C THR A 415 -14.32 33.06 -42.67
N ARG A 416 -14.55 34.38 -42.51
CA ARG A 416 -14.26 35.13 -41.26
C ARG A 416 -14.89 34.46 -40.04
N THR A 417 -14.05 34.18 -39.04
CA THR A 417 -14.39 33.64 -37.73
C THR A 417 -15.30 34.58 -36.94
N ARG A 418 -16.28 34.01 -36.24
CA ARG A 418 -16.87 34.62 -35.04
C ARG A 418 -16.87 33.56 -33.96
N ASP A 419 -15.98 33.74 -32.98
CA ASP A 419 -16.13 33.07 -31.70
C ASP A 419 -17.53 33.40 -31.15
N ASN A 420 -18.21 32.39 -30.62
CA ASN A 420 -19.57 32.57 -30.15
C ASN A 420 -19.59 32.56 -28.63
N PHE A 421 -20.04 33.68 -28.05
CA PHE A 421 -20.34 33.78 -26.63
C PHE A 421 -21.85 33.75 -26.46
N SER A 422 -22.35 32.82 -25.65
CA SER A 422 -23.76 32.74 -25.30
C SER A 422 -23.96 32.85 -23.80
N PHE A 423 -25.05 33.51 -23.42
CA PHE A 423 -25.50 33.60 -22.04
C PHE A 423 -26.96 33.15 -21.98
N GLU A 424 -27.25 32.19 -21.12
CA GLU A 424 -28.56 31.59 -20.94
C GLU A 424 -28.99 31.71 -19.47
N ILE A 425 -30.25 32.08 -19.25
CA ILE A 425 -30.86 32.09 -17.91
C ILE A 425 -31.93 31.00 -17.91
N ARG A 426 -31.74 29.97 -17.07
CA ARG A 426 -32.66 28.83 -16.96
C ARG A 426 -33.54 28.97 -15.73
N PHE A 427 -34.86 28.91 -15.94
CA PHE A 427 -35.85 28.91 -14.87
C PHE A 427 -36.68 27.62 -14.88
N ARG A 428 -36.84 26.98 -13.72
CA ARG A 428 -37.62 25.74 -13.58
C ARG A 428 -38.83 25.94 -12.67
N LYS A 429 -40.03 25.85 -13.26
CA LYS A 429 -41.32 25.87 -12.53
C LYS A 429 -41.93 24.47 -12.53
N ARG A 430 -42.21 23.92 -11.35
CA ARG A 430 -42.99 22.68 -11.20
C ARG A 430 -44.47 23.04 -11.06
N PHE A 431 -45.31 22.52 -11.94
CA PHE A 431 -46.76 22.59 -11.78
C PHE A 431 -47.23 21.38 -10.99
N LYS A 432 -48.06 21.59 -9.96
CA LYS A 432 -48.83 20.50 -9.36
C LYS A 432 -50.02 20.26 -10.28
N VAL A 433 -50.08 19.08 -10.90
CA VAL A 433 -51.31 18.59 -11.53
C VAL A 433 -52.29 18.36 -10.38
N ARG A 434 -53.46 18.99 -10.46
CA ARG A 434 -54.53 18.88 -9.45
C ARG A 434 -55.61 17.97 -9.96
#